data_AF-A0A1F8KE38-F1
#
_entry.id   AF-A0A1F8KE38-F1
#
_cell.length_a   1.000
_cell.length_b   1.000
_cell.length_c   1.000
_cell.angle_alpha   90.00
_cell.angle_beta   90.00
_cell.angle_gamma   90.00
#
_symmetry.space_group_name_H-M   'P 1'
#
loop_
_entity.id
_entity.type
_entity.pdbx_description
1 polymer ?
#
loop_
_entity_poly.entity_id
_entity_poly.type
_entity_poly.pdbx_seq_one_letter_code
_entity_poly.pdbx_strand_id
1 'polypeptide(L)'
;MIAGLFHLVWKVVWNTFVILVCSSLVFVGYKANQPMAVTGVPQGMTYVEFIQDRLDAAKTVQPSRCGWGMMLSLVALGPIYSGVYTEVAIHPGGFLDKVTAPDPDIPIGVARAKWFEVPGIWWSVVERLSWTMLGKPAAYGCQFRAVAIR
;
A
#
# COMPACT_ATOMS: atom_id res chain seq x y z
N MET A 1 22.56 38.62 11.03
CA MET A 1 23.03 37.24 11.31
C MET A 1 21.87 36.26 11.56
N ILE A 2 20.79 36.67 12.23
CA ILE A 2 19.62 35.83 12.53
C ILE A 2 18.86 35.36 11.27
N ALA A 3 18.62 36.24 10.29
CA ALA A 3 17.92 35.90 9.05
C ALA A 3 18.66 34.84 8.19
N GLY A 4 19.99 34.85 8.20
CA GLY A 4 20.81 33.85 7.50
C GLY A 4 20.71 32.46 8.13
N LEU A 5 20.62 32.39 9.47
CA LEU A 5 20.42 31.13 10.20
C LEU A 5 19.03 30.54 9.92
N PHE A 6 17.97 31.37 9.95
CA PHE A 6 16.61 30.94 9.62
C PHE A 6 16.50 30.42 8.18
N HIS A 7 17.11 31.12 7.23
CA HIS A 7 17.12 30.68 5.83
C HIS A 7 17.89 29.36 5.67
N LEU A 8 19.02 29.18 6.37
CA LEU A 8 19.77 27.93 6.36
C LEU A 8 18.93 26.78 6.92
N VAL A 9 18.32 26.95 8.10
CA VAL A 9 17.47 25.93 8.74
C VAL A 9 16.31 25.57 7.82
N TRP A 10 15.61 26.56 7.26
CA TRP A 10 14.52 26.33 6.32
C TRP A 10 14.96 25.53 5.09
N LYS A 11 16.10 25.90 4.49
CA LYS A 11 16.66 25.19 3.34
C LYS A 11 17.04 23.75 3.67
N VAL A 12 17.59 23.50 4.85
CA VAL A 12 17.93 22.15 5.33
C VAL A 12 16.67 21.31 5.54
N VAL A 13 15.65 21.85 6.20
CA VAL A 13 14.36 21.16 6.41
C VAL A 13 13.72 20.82 5.06
N TRP A 14 13.66 21.79 4.14
CA TRP A 14 13.09 21.59 2.82
C TRP A 14 13.85 20.51 2.02
N ASN A 15 15.18 20.61 1.96
CA ASN A 15 15.99 19.62 1.25
C ASN A 15 15.84 18.22 1.85
N THR A 16 15.79 18.11 3.18
CA THR A 16 15.58 16.83 3.86
C THR A 16 14.22 16.23 3.50
N PHE A 17 13.16 17.06 3.53
CA PHE A 17 11.83 16.63 3.13
C PHE A 17 11.78 16.15 1.67
N VAL A 18 12.38 16.91 0.75
CA VAL A 18 12.47 16.52 -0.67
C VAL A 18 13.20 15.20 -0.85
N ILE A 19 14.34 15.01 -0.16
CA ILE A 19 15.10 13.76 -0.21
C ILE A 19 14.26 12.58 0.29
N LEU A 20 13.51 12.75 1.39
CA LEU A 20 12.64 11.71 1.93
C LEU A 20 11.51 11.32 0.96
N VAL A 21 10.88 12.31 0.32
CA VAL A 21 9.84 12.07 -0.69
C VAL A 21 10.43 11.35 -1.90
N CYS A 22 11.54 11.83 -2.46
CA CYS A 22 12.20 11.20 -3.60
C CYS A 22 12.64 9.76 -3.28
N SER A 23 13.21 9.52 -2.10
CA SER A 23 13.64 8.19 -1.67
C SER A 23 12.45 7.23 -1.54
N SER A 24 11.34 7.71 -0.97
CA SER A 24 10.10 6.93 -0.87
C SER A 24 9.53 6.59 -2.24
N LEU A 25 9.53 7.53 -3.18
CA LEU A 25 9.06 7.30 -4.55
C LEU A 25 9.94 6.28 -5.29
N VAL A 26 11.27 6.37 -5.14
CA VAL A 26 12.20 5.39 -5.70
C VAL A 26 11.97 4.01 -5.09
N PHE A 27 11.79 3.92 -3.78
CA PHE A 27 11.49 2.66 -3.10
C PHE A 27 10.19 2.04 -3.61
N VAL A 28 9.10 2.81 -3.68
CA VAL A 28 7.82 2.35 -4.22
C VAL A 28 7.97 1.93 -5.68
N GLY A 29 8.63 2.72 -6.51
CA GLY A 29 8.88 2.37 -7.91
C GLY A 29 9.68 1.08 -8.07
N TYR A 30 10.72 0.90 -7.26
CA TYR A 30 11.50 -0.33 -7.25
C TYR A 30 10.66 -1.55 -6.83
N LYS A 31 9.96 -1.44 -5.70
CA LYS A 31 9.13 -2.53 -5.16
C LYS A 31 7.93 -2.85 -6.04
N ALA A 32 7.31 -1.85 -6.67
CA ALA A 32 6.17 -2.05 -7.55
C ALA A 32 6.49 -2.82 -8.83
N ASN A 33 7.75 -2.79 -9.27
CA ASN A 33 8.25 -3.55 -10.42
C ASN A 33 8.83 -4.92 -10.03
N GLN A 34 8.80 -5.30 -8.76
CA GLN A 34 9.12 -6.66 -8.33
C GLN A 34 7.86 -7.54 -8.34
N PRO A 35 8.01 -8.88 -8.48
CA PRO A 35 6.90 -9.80 -8.30
C PRO A 35 6.25 -9.61 -6.92
N MET A 36 4.92 -9.55 -6.90
CA MET A 36 4.15 -9.43 -5.67
C MET A 36 4.35 -10.64 -4.77
N ALA A 37 4.43 -10.42 -3.46
CA ALA A 37 4.63 -11.48 -2.46
C ALA A 37 3.30 -11.95 -1.83
N VAL A 38 2.19 -11.83 -2.55
CA VAL A 38 0.84 -12.13 -2.04
C VAL A 38 0.34 -13.47 -2.57
N THR A 39 -0.21 -14.29 -1.68
CA THR A 39 -0.80 -15.58 -2.04
C THR A 39 -2.04 -15.42 -2.90
N GLY A 40 -2.08 -16.15 -4.03
CA GLY A 40 -3.19 -16.13 -4.98
C GLY A 40 -2.99 -15.19 -6.18
N VAL A 41 -1.96 -14.33 -6.14
CA VAL A 41 -1.53 -13.55 -7.33
C VAL A 41 -0.85 -14.49 -8.33
N PRO A 42 -1.07 -14.32 -9.65
CA PRO A 42 -0.31 -15.05 -10.67
C PRO A 42 1.20 -14.97 -10.46
N GLN A 43 1.91 -16.08 -10.69
CA GLN A 43 3.36 -16.13 -10.49
C GLN A 43 4.07 -15.09 -11.36
N GLY A 44 4.97 -14.31 -10.75
CA GLY A 44 5.77 -13.31 -11.46
C GLY A 44 5.07 -11.98 -11.72
N MET A 45 3.76 -11.86 -11.46
CA MET A 45 3.03 -10.61 -11.67
C MET A 45 3.53 -9.52 -10.71
N THR A 46 3.90 -8.39 -11.28
CA THR A 46 4.32 -7.19 -10.54
C THR A 46 3.10 -6.39 -10.06
N TYR A 47 3.30 -5.52 -9.07
CA TYR A 47 2.23 -4.65 -8.57
C TYR A 47 1.72 -3.69 -9.65
N VAL A 48 2.61 -3.20 -10.52
CA VAL A 48 2.23 -2.33 -11.65
C VAL A 48 1.30 -3.07 -12.61
N GLU A 49 1.66 -4.28 -13.02
CA GLU A 49 0.83 -5.11 -13.90
C GLU A 49 -0.52 -5.45 -13.27
N PHE A 50 -0.52 -5.77 -11.98
CA PHE A 50 -1.74 -5.99 -11.23
C PHE A 50 -2.66 -4.76 -11.27
N ILE A 51 -2.17 -3.57 -10.91
CA ILE A 51 -2.98 -2.34 -10.92
C ILE A 51 -3.47 -2.00 -12.33
N GLN A 52 -2.64 -2.19 -13.37
CA GLN A 52 -3.06 -2.00 -14.76
C GLN A 52 -4.20 -2.94 -15.14
N ASP A 53 -4.07 -4.23 -14.82
CA ASP A 53 -5.11 -5.22 -15.07
C ASP A 53 -6.42 -4.88 -14.33
N ARG A 54 -6.33 -4.39 -13.09
CA ARG A 54 -7.50 -3.96 -12.30
C ARG A 54 -8.13 -2.67 -12.83
N LEU A 55 -7.34 -1.72 -13.31
CA LEU A 55 -7.85 -0.51 -13.98
C LEU A 55 -8.62 -0.85 -15.25
N ASP A 56 -8.13 -1.81 -16.04
CA ASP A 56 -8.84 -2.26 -17.23
C ASP A 56 -10.10 -3.03 -16.88
N ALA A 57 -10.05 -3.89 -15.85
CA ALA A 57 -11.22 -4.59 -15.35
C ALA A 57 -12.29 -3.61 -14.79
N ALA A 58 -11.89 -2.51 -14.14
CA ALA A 58 -12.79 -1.46 -13.64
C ALA A 58 -13.57 -0.75 -14.76
N LYS A 59 -13.00 -0.64 -15.96
CA LYS A 59 -13.67 -0.05 -17.13
C LYS A 59 -14.73 -1.00 -17.71
N THR A 60 -14.51 -2.29 -17.59
CA THR A 60 -15.36 -3.33 -18.20
C THR A 60 -16.49 -3.83 -17.29
N VAL A 61 -16.36 -3.67 -15.97
CA VAL A 61 -17.39 -4.10 -15.02
C VAL A 61 -18.65 -3.23 -15.16
N GLN A 62 -19.83 -3.86 -15.16
CA GLN A 62 -21.11 -3.16 -15.13
C GLN A 62 -21.72 -3.24 -13.72
N PRO A 63 -22.11 -2.10 -13.12
CA PRO A 63 -21.93 -0.72 -13.60
C PRO A 63 -20.48 -0.22 -13.41
N SER A 64 -19.97 0.56 -14.38
CA SER A 64 -18.58 1.07 -14.35
C SER A 64 -18.26 1.95 -13.13
N ARG A 65 -19.26 2.67 -12.60
CA ARG A 65 -19.14 3.49 -11.39
C ARG A 65 -18.73 2.66 -10.18
N CYS A 66 -19.12 1.39 -10.13
CA CYS A 66 -18.79 0.51 -9.04
C CYS A 66 -17.30 0.08 -9.10
N GLY A 67 -16.78 -0.23 -10.30
CA GLY A 67 -15.35 -0.52 -10.49
C GLY A 67 -14.45 0.67 -10.15
N TRP A 68 -14.79 1.85 -10.66
CA TRP A 68 -14.08 3.09 -10.32
C TRP A 68 -14.21 3.46 -8.84
N GLY A 69 -15.37 3.21 -8.23
CA GLY A 69 -15.59 3.42 -6.81
C GLY A 69 -14.64 2.59 -5.94
N MET A 70 -14.40 1.34 -6.31
CA MET A 70 -13.44 0.47 -5.61
C MET A 70 -11.98 0.89 -5.82
N MET A 71 -11.61 1.35 -7.03
CA MET A 71 -10.27 1.90 -7.27
C MET A 71 -10.02 3.17 -6.44
N LEU A 72 -11.00 4.08 -6.39
CA LEU A 72 -10.89 5.33 -5.65
C LEU A 72 -10.82 5.10 -4.14
N SER A 73 -11.57 4.14 -3.61
CA SER A 73 -11.49 3.80 -2.20
C SER A 73 -10.14 3.16 -1.85
N LEU A 74 -9.53 2.35 -2.73
CA LEU A 74 -8.15 1.90 -2.51
C LEU A 74 -7.17 3.08 -2.46
N VAL A 75 -7.29 4.05 -3.36
CA VAL A 75 -6.39 5.23 -3.37
C VAL A 75 -6.58 6.08 -2.11
N ALA A 76 -7.82 6.26 -1.66
CA ALA A 76 -8.13 7.08 -0.50
C ALA A 76 -7.79 6.40 0.83
N LEU A 77 -8.11 5.10 0.97
CA LEU A 77 -8.00 4.36 2.22
C LEU A 77 -6.70 3.54 2.31
N GLY A 78 -6.16 3.07 1.20
CA GLY A 78 -4.95 2.24 1.15
C GLY A 78 -3.75 2.85 1.90
N PRO A 79 -3.44 4.15 1.73
CA PRO A 79 -2.36 4.79 2.49
C PRO A 79 -2.58 4.78 4.00
N ILE A 80 -3.83 4.98 4.45
CA ILE A 80 -4.17 5.04 5.87
C ILE A 80 -4.14 3.63 6.48
N TYR A 81 -4.84 2.68 5.86
CA TYR A 81 -4.91 1.30 6.35
C TYR A 81 -3.54 0.63 6.31
N SER A 82 -2.72 0.87 5.28
CA SER A 82 -1.36 0.33 5.22
C SER A 82 -0.49 0.81 6.38
N GLY A 83 -0.60 2.09 6.77
CA GLY A 83 0.08 2.62 7.95
C GLY A 83 -0.42 1.98 9.25
N VAL A 84 -1.74 1.97 9.46
CA VAL A 84 -2.34 1.41 10.69
C VAL A 84 -2.00 -0.07 10.85
N TYR A 85 -2.14 -0.88 9.80
CA TYR A 85 -1.87 -2.31 9.86
C TYR A 85 -0.39 -2.61 10.05
N THR A 86 0.50 -1.78 9.49
CA THR A 86 1.94 -1.90 9.75
C THR A 86 2.25 -1.61 11.22
N GLU A 87 1.67 -0.55 11.79
CA GLU A 87 1.85 -0.20 13.20
C GLU A 87 1.32 -1.27 14.15
N VAL A 88 0.12 -1.79 13.88
CA VAL A 88 -0.48 -2.90 14.65
C VAL A 88 0.44 -4.13 14.63
N ALA A 89 0.97 -4.48 13.45
CA ALA A 89 1.81 -5.66 13.27
C ALA A 89 3.16 -5.56 14.00
N ILE A 90 3.82 -4.39 14.01
CA ILE A 90 5.12 -4.21 14.65
C ILE A 90 5.01 -3.91 16.16
N HIS A 91 3.86 -3.39 16.61
CA HIS A 91 3.59 -3.04 18.02
C HIS A 91 2.37 -3.82 18.58
N PRO A 92 2.45 -5.15 18.70
CA PRO A 92 1.36 -5.94 19.28
C PRO A 92 1.13 -5.55 20.75
N GLY A 93 -0.13 -5.47 21.16
CA GLY A 93 -0.57 -5.00 22.47
C GLY A 93 -0.61 -3.48 22.64
N GLY A 94 -0.24 -2.71 21.61
CA GLY A 94 -0.33 -1.25 21.57
C GLY A 94 -1.76 -0.73 21.55
N PHE A 95 -1.94 0.60 21.58
CA PHE A 95 -3.27 1.21 21.51
C PHE A 95 -4.00 0.84 20.21
N LEU A 96 -3.32 0.98 19.06
CA LEU A 96 -3.91 0.67 17.76
C LEU A 96 -4.31 -0.80 17.64
N ASP A 97 -3.50 -1.73 18.15
CA ASP A 97 -3.84 -3.16 18.16
C ASP A 97 -5.12 -3.46 18.95
N LYS A 98 -5.31 -2.77 20.08
CA LYS A 98 -6.51 -2.92 20.92
C LYS A 98 -7.80 -2.38 20.30
N VAL A 99 -7.70 -1.36 19.44
CA VAL A 99 -8.87 -0.71 18.81
C VAL A 99 -9.09 -1.13 17.37
N THR A 100 -8.15 -1.87 16.78
CA THR A 100 -8.26 -2.39 15.43
C THR A 100 -8.86 -3.79 15.48
N ALA A 101 -9.89 -4.02 14.67
CA ALA A 101 -10.46 -5.36 14.54
C ALA A 101 -9.42 -6.32 13.92
N PRO A 102 -9.40 -7.60 14.32
CA PRO A 102 -8.55 -8.60 13.68
C PRO A 102 -8.84 -8.68 12.18
N ASP A 103 -7.81 -8.53 11.35
CA ASP A 103 -7.91 -8.59 9.89
C ASP A 103 -6.77 -9.46 9.32
N PRO A 104 -7.07 -10.38 8.37
CA PRO A 104 -6.06 -11.27 7.78
C PRO A 104 -4.96 -10.56 6.98
N ASP A 105 -5.18 -9.31 6.56
CA ASP A 105 -4.18 -8.51 5.85
C ASP A 105 -3.16 -7.86 6.79
N ILE A 106 -3.37 -7.91 8.12
CA ILE A 106 -2.38 -7.51 9.13
C ILE A 106 -1.27 -8.60 9.20
N PRO A 107 0.01 -8.26 8.95
CA PRO A 107 1.10 -9.22 9.01
C PRO A 107 1.32 -9.78 10.42
N ILE A 108 1.59 -11.07 10.52
CA ILE A 108 1.94 -11.76 11.77
C ILE A 108 3.43 -12.07 11.82
N GLY A 109 4.00 -12.19 13.03
CA GLY A 109 5.39 -12.60 13.22
C GLY A 109 6.43 -11.49 12.96
N VAL A 110 6.01 -10.23 12.82
CA VAL A 110 6.88 -9.07 12.57
C VAL A 110 6.98 -8.12 13.77
N ALA A 111 6.65 -8.62 14.96
CA ALA A 111 6.67 -7.84 16.20
C ALA A 111 8.08 -7.28 16.47
N ARG A 112 8.15 -6.00 16.88
CA ARG A 112 9.40 -5.28 17.16
C ARG A 112 10.37 -5.25 15.98
N ALA A 113 9.84 -5.19 14.76
CA ALA A 113 10.63 -5.00 13.55
C ALA A 113 11.59 -3.82 13.69
N LYS A 114 12.80 -3.98 13.15
CA LYS A 114 13.78 -2.89 13.11
C LYS A 114 13.31 -1.83 12.13
N TRP A 115 13.71 -0.58 12.36
CA TRP A 115 13.27 0.56 11.54
C TRP A 115 13.49 0.37 10.03
N PHE A 116 14.54 -0.34 9.62
CA PHE A 116 14.85 -0.60 8.20
C PHE A 116 14.04 -1.75 7.59
N GLU A 117 13.37 -2.57 8.40
CA GLU A 117 12.47 -3.64 7.95
C GLU A 117 11.06 -3.09 7.70
N VAL A 118 10.69 -2.01 8.39
CA VAL A 118 9.37 -1.36 8.33
C VAL A 118 8.93 -1.02 6.90
N PRO A 119 9.75 -0.43 6.02
CA PRO A 119 9.32 -0.14 4.64
C PRO A 119 8.92 -1.39 3.86
N GLY A 120 9.60 -2.52 4.10
CA GLY A 120 9.28 -3.80 3.47
C GLY A 120 7.97 -4.40 4.00
N ILE A 121 7.76 -4.32 5.32
CA ILE A 121 6.51 -4.75 5.96
C ILE A 121 5.35 -3.90 5.43
N TRP A 122 5.49 -2.58 5.43
CA TRP A 122 4.50 -1.66 4.89
C TRP A 122 4.14 -1.97 3.44
N TRP A 123 5.15 -2.22 2.59
CA TRP A 123 4.91 -2.62 1.20
C TRP A 123 4.09 -3.91 1.10
N SER A 124 4.40 -4.91 1.93
CA SER A 124 3.64 -6.17 1.94
C SER A 124 2.16 -5.96 2.32
N VAL A 125 1.88 -4.99 3.20
CA VAL A 125 0.51 -4.62 3.58
C VAL A 125 -0.20 -3.92 2.41
N VAL A 126 0.49 -3.02 1.69
CA VAL A 126 -0.05 -2.37 0.48
C VAL A 126 -0.46 -3.41 -0.55
N GLU A 127 0.40 -4.40 -0.83
CA GLU A 127 0.09 -5.47 -1.77
C GLU A 127 -1.10 -6.32 -1.31
N ARG A 128 -1.14 -6.72 -0.03
CA ARG A 128 -2.22 -7.53 0.54
C ARG A 128 -3.57 -6.83 0.50
N LEU A 129 -3.64 -5.57 0.96
CA LEU A 129 -4.86 -4.76 0.92
C LEU A 129 -5.36 -4.57 -0.51
N SER A 130 -4.45 -4.26 -1.43
CA SER A 130 -4.81 -4.08 -2.85
C SER A 130 -5.32 -5.38 -3.46
N TRP A 131 -4.70 -6.50 -3.12
CA TRP A 131 -5.14 -7.83 -3.55
C TRP A 131 -6.50 -8.21 -2.97
N THR A 132 -6.71 -8.02 -1.67
CA THR A 132 -7.99 -8.30 -1.02
C THR A 132 -9.11 -7.47 -1.61
N MET A 133 -8.83 -6.20 -1.92
CA MET A 133 -9.84 -5.28 -2.43
C MET A 133 -10.14 -5.49 -3.91
N LEU A 134 -9.14 -5.71 -4.76
CA LEU A 134 -9.31 -5.69 -6.22
C LEU A 134 -9.06 -7.05 -6.90
N GLY A 135 -8.28 -7.91 -6.28
CA GLY A 135 -7.82 -9.18 -6.85
C GLY A 135 -8.65 -10.39 -6.44
N LYS A 136 -9.04 -10.47 -5.16
CA LYS A 136 -9.87 -11.57 -4.66
C LYS A 136 -11.28 -11.51 -5.28
N PRO A 137 -11.80 -12.64 -5.79
CA PRO A 137 -13.20 -12.72 -6.20
C PRO A 137 -14.11 -12.37 -5.03
N ALA A 138 -14.85 -11.27 -5.13
CA ALA A 138 -15.78 -10.85 -4.10
C ALA A 138 -17.10 -11.62 -4.25
N ALA A 139 -17.55 -12.27 -3.17
CA ALA A 139 -18.87 -12.92 -3.14
C ALA A 139 -20.02 -11.89 -3.28
N TYR A 140 -19.77 -10.65 -2.85
CA TYR A 140 -20.72 -9.54 -2.88
C TYR A 140 -20.00 -8.25 -3.32
N GLY A 141 -20.70 -7.37 -4.05
CA GLY A 141 -20.13 -6.11 -4.56
C GLY A 141 -19.74 -6.18 -6.05
N CYS A 142 -18.74 -5.40 -6.45
CA CYS A 142 -18.31 -5.31 -7.84
C CYS A 142 -17.54 -6.55 -8.28
N GLN A 143 -18.11 -7.30 -9.23
CA GLN A 143 -17.45 -8.48 -9.77
C GLN A 143 -16.49 -8.10 -10.88
N PHE A 144 -15.25 -7.79 -10.48
CA PHE A 144 -14.15 -7.72 -11.41
C PHE A 144 -13.94 -9.07 -12.09
N ARG A 145 -13.56 -9.05 -13.38
CA ARG A 145 -13.07 -10.26 -14.05
C ARG A 145 -11.86 -10.83 -13.29
N ALA A 146 -11.63 -12.12 -13.46
CA ALA A 146 -10.41 -12.77 -12.95
C ALA A 146 -9.16 -12.02 -13.42
N VAL A 147 -8.14 -12.02 -12.56
CA VAL A 147 -6.84 -11.42 -12.86
C VAL A 147 -6.23 -12.18 -14.04
N ALA A 148 -5.91 -11.45 -15.10
CA ALA A 148 -5.36 -12.08 -16.29
C ALA A 148 -3.92 -12.48 -16.04
N ILE A 149 -3.60 -13.75 -16.31
CA ILE A 149 -2.20 -14.20 -16.43
C ILE A 149 -1.79 -13.80 -17.84
N ARG A 150 -0.86 -12.84 -17.96
CA ARG A 150 -0.31 -12.46 -19.27
C ARG A 150 0.85 -13.38 -19.63
#